data_AF-A0A520IPM3-F1
#
_entry.id   AF-A0A520IPM3-F1
#
_cell.length_a   1.000
_cell.length_b   1.000
_cell.length_c   1.000
_cell.angle_alpha   90.00
_cell.angle_beta   90.00
_cell.angle_gamma   90.00
#
_symmetry.space_group_name_H-M   'P 1'
#
loop_
_entity.id
_entity.type
_entity.pdbx_description
1 polymer ?
#
loop_
_entity_poly.entity_id
_entity_poly.type
_entity_poly.pdbx_seq_one_letter_code
_entity_poly.pdbx_strand_id
1 'polypeptide(L)'
;ADDLVSLHHFEGGYCGISKVEDGLINVCYLVNYSSFKKYRSIIAHQQAVLYQNPHLKTIFETCVMHSEQPLSIGQISFQSKEKVKDHILMIGDTAGLIHPLCGNGMSMAIHSAKLAAELLTDHLKKGMLQRDEIELLYQKRWKETFSRRILTGRLISGMLENEKTSSLLLNGLATFPTLLKPLIRLTHGKPLMT
;
A
#
# COMPACT_ATOMS: atom_id res chain seq x y z
N ALA A 1 15.16 -6.57 -16.33
CA ALA A 1 15.75 -5.23 -16.15
C ALA A 1 15.76 -4.95 -14.65
N ASP A 2 16.81 -4.30 -14.15
CA ASP A 2 17.03 -4.19 -12.71
C ASP A 2 16.03 -3.25 -12.02
N ASP A 3 15.53 -2.24 -12.73
CA ASP A 3 14.55 -1.27 -12.21
C ASP A 3 13.09 -1.65 -12.50
N LEU A 4 12.84 -2.86 -13.01
CA LEU A 4 11.49 -3.27 -13.37
C LEU A 4 10.72 -3.72 -12.12
N VAL A 5 9.64 -3.00 -11.84
CA VAL A 5 8.58 -3.44 -10.93
C VAL A 5 7.41 -3.96 -11.77
N SER A 6 7.04 -5.22 -11.57
CA SER A 6 5.88 -5.81 -12.24
C SER A 6 4.74 -6.08 -11.26
N LEU A 7 3.52 -5.86 -11.72
CA LEU A 7 2.28 -6.13 -10.99
C LEU A 7 1.43 -7.07 -11.84
N HIS A 8 1.14 -8.25 -11.29
CA HIS A 8 0.38 -9.31 -11.94
C HIS A 8 -0.95 -9.49 -11.22
N HIS A 9 -2.04 -9.11 -11.86
CA HIS A 9 -3.39 -9.33 -11.34
C HIS A 9 -3.80 -10.81 -11.46
N PHE A 10 -4.59 -11.30 -10.50
CA PHE A 10 -5.21 -12.62 -10.52
C PHE A 10 -6.57 -12.57 -9.81
N GLU A 11 -7.38 -13.63 -9.93
CA GLU A 11 -8.70 -13.68 -9.28
C GLU A 11 -8.56 -13.53 -7.75
N GLY A 12 -9.08 -12.41 -7.23
CA GLY A 12 -9.08 -12.10 -5.82
C GLY A 12 -7.78 -11.48 -5.29
N GLY A 13 -6.87 -10.99 -6.14
CA GLY A 13 -5.66 -10.33 -5.68
C GLY A 13 -4.69 -9.83 -6.76
N TYR A 14 -3.49 -9.49 -6.33
CA TYR A 14 -2.36 -9.16 -7.22
C TYR A 14 -1.03 -9.54 -6.59
N CYS A 15 -0.04 -9.83 -7.43
CA CYS A 15 1.33 -10.16 -7.08
C CYS A 15 2.28 -9.08 -7.61
N GLY A 16 3.03 -8.44 -6.71
CA GLY A 16 4.14 -7.56 -7.02
C GLY A 16 5.45 -8.32 -7.05
N ILE A 17 6.27 -8.03 -8.05
CA ILE A 17 7.63 -8.57 -8.19
C ILE A 17 8.58 -7.41 -8.48
N SER A 18 9.70 -7.39 -7.76
CA SER A 18 10.79 -6.44 -8.01
C SER A 18 12.11 -7.09 -7.68
N LYS A 19 13.13 -6.86 -8.51
CA LYS A 19 14.50 -7.20 -8.15
C LYS A 19 14.95 -6.32 -6.99
N VAL A 20 15.66 -6.90 -6.04
CA VAL A 20 16.29 -6.20 -4.92
C VAL A 20 17.79 -6.50 -4.93
N GLU A 21 18.53 -6.03 -3.93
CA GLU A 21 19.97 -6.23 -3.79
C GLU A 21 20.37 -7.72 -3.79
N ASP A 22 21.65 -7.98 -3.97
CA ASP A 22 22.24 -9.34 -3.91
C ASP A 22 21.67 -10.35 -4.92
N GLY A 23 21.11 -9.85 -6.03
CA GLY A 23 20.50 -10.69 -7.06
C GLY A 23 19.19 -11.33 -6.60
N LEU A 24 18.62 -10.89 -5.48
CA LEU A 24 17.37 -11.41 -4.95
C LEU A 24 16.17 -10.77 -5.66
N ILE A 25 15.04 -11.45 -5.56
CA ILE A 25 13.75 -10.96 -6.08
C ILE A 25 12.77 -10.95 -4.91
N ASN A 26 12.19 -9.78 -4.65
CA ASN A 26 11.08 -9.65 -3.73
C ASN A 26 9.78 -10.04 -4.44
N VAL A 27 9.05 -10.99 -3.87
CA VAL A 27 7.74 -11.44 -4.34
C VAL A 27 6.74 -11.25 -3.21
N CYS A 28 5.78 -10.34 -3.40
CA CYS A 28 4.74 -10.08 -2.43
C CYS A 28 3.37 -10.06 -3.11
N TYR A 29 2.35 -10.62 -2.48
CA TYR A 29 1.00 -10.57 -3.03
C TYR A 29 -0.03 -10.31 -1.95
N LEU A 30 -1.10 -9.63 -2.35
CA LEU A 30 -2.29 -9.44 -1.53
C LEU A 30 -3.40 -10.30 -2.12
N VAL A 31 -4.08 -11.05 -1.26
CA VAL A 31 -5.18 -11.93 -1.64
C VAL A 31 -6.37 -11.70 -0.71
N ASN A 32 -7.58 -11.71 -1.28
CA ASN A 32 -8.79 -11.67 -0.50
C ASN A 32 -8.98 -12.98 0.29
N TYR A 33 -9.54 -12.87 1.49
CA TYR A 33 -9.72 -14.03 2.35
C TYR A 33 -10.69 -15.06 1.74
N SER A 34 -11.68 -14.60 0.97
CA SER A 34 -12.69 -15.45 0.33
C SER A 34 -12.13 -16.37 -0.75
N SER A 35 -11.10 -15.94 -1.49
CA SER A 35 -10.36 -16.79 -2.46
C SER A 35 -9.39 -17.70 -1.71
N PHE A 36 -8.58 -17.16 -0.81
CA PHE A 36 -7.56 -17.93 -0.10
C PHE A 36 -8.13 -19.07 0.74
N LYS A 37 -9.27 -18.86 1.42
CA LYS A 37 -9.89 -19.87 2.30
C LYS A 37 -10.31 -21.16 1.60
N LYS A 38 -10.42 -21.15 0.26
CA LYS A 38 -10.72 -22.33 -0.56
C LYS A 38 -9.57 -23.34 -0.54
N TYR A 39 -8.34 -22.86 -0.37
CA TYR A 39 -7.12 -23.67 -0.44
C TYR A 39 -6.46 -23.88 0.93
N ARG A 40 -6.55 -22.88 1.83
CA ARG A 40 -5.99 -22.91 3.20
C ARG A 40 -4.48 -23.23 3.29
N SER A 41 -3.76 -23.11 2.18
CA SER A 41 -2.33 -23.30 2.07
C SER A 41 -1.79 -22.31 1.04
N ILE A 42 -0.69 -21.64 1.40
CA ILE A 42 0.01 -20.70 0.51
C ILE A 42 0.43 -21.40 -0.79
N ILE A 43 1.04 -22.57 -0.67
CA ILE A 43 1.53 -23.34 -1.82
C ILE A 43 0.37 -23.78 -2.71
N ALA A 44 -0.70 -24.34 -2.11
CA ALA A 44 -1.86 -24.79 -2.88
C ALA A 44 -2.55 -23.60 -3.60
N HIS A 45 -2.64 -22.45 -2.94
CA HIS A 45 -3.17 -21.23 -3.55
C HIS A 45 -2.28 -20.73 -4.69
N GLN A 46 -0.95 -20.72 -4.51
CA GLN A 46 -0.01 -20.33 -5.56
C GLN A 46 -0.16 -21.20 -6.82
N GLN A 47 -0.18 -22.52 -6.65
CA GLN A 47 -0.33 -23.47 -7.75
C GLN A 47 -1.68 -23.38 -8.45
N ALA A 48 -2.77 -23.16 -7.70
CA ALA A 48 -4.10 -23.10 -8.29
C ALA A 48 -4.43 -21.75 -8.94
N VAL A 49 -3.90 -20.64 -8.40
CA VAL A 49 -4.30 -19.28 -8.78
C VAL A 49 -3.16 -18.54 -9.47
N LEU A 50 -2.01 -18.37 -8.81
CA LEU A 50 -0.92 -17.54 -9.34
C LEU A 50 -0.25 -18.20 -10.56
N TYR A 51 -0.17 -19.53 -10.59
CA TYR A 51 0.46 -20.28 -11.69
C TYR A 51 -0.37 -20.25 -12.99
N GLN A 52 -1.61 -19.77 -12.95
CA GLN A 52 -2.38 -19.49 -14.17
C GLN A 52 -1.72 -18.36 -14.98
N ASN A 53 -0.94 -17.49 -14.34
CA ASN A 53 -0.11 -16.52 -15.04
C ASN A 53 1.25 -17.17 -15.39
N PRO A 54 1.58 -17.34 -16.70
CA PRO A 54 2.82 -18.01 -17.10
C PRO A 54 4.10 -17.33 -16.59
N HIS A 55 4.08 -16.01 -16.42
CA HIS A 55 5.21 -15.26 -15.87
C HIS A 55 5.43 -15.58 -14.40
N LEU A 56 4.35 -15.59 -13.61
CA LEU A 56 4.43 -15.96 -12.19
C LEU A 56 4.86 -17.42 -12.03
N LYS A 57 4.27 -18.33 -12.81
CA LYS A 57 4.64 -19.74 -12.83
C LYS A 57 6.14 -19.92 -13.06
N THR A 58 6.68 -19.28 -14.11
CA THR A 58 8.11 -19.34 -14.43
C THR A 58 8.96 -18.88 -13.25
N ILE A 59 8.60 -17.78 -12.61
CA ILE A 59 9.35 -17.26 -11.45
C ILE A 59 9.32 -18.25 -10.29
N PHE A 60 8.15 -18.78 -9.93
CA PHE A 60 8.04 -19.73 -8.82
C PHE A 60 8.70 -21.09 -9.09
N GLU A 61 8.84 -21.51 -10.35
CA GLU A 61 9.49 -22.77 -10.72
C GLU A 61 11.01 -22.64 -10.89
N THR A 62 11.51 -21.45 -11.25
CA THR A 62 12.94 -21.23 -11.54
C THR A 62 13.71 -20.58 -10.40
N CYS A 63 13.03 -19.83 -9.53
CA CYS A 63 13.66 -19.18 -8.38
C CYS A 63 13.63 -20.09 -7.15
N VAL A 64 14.66 -19.99 -6.31
CA VAL A 64 14.71 -20.66 -5.01
C VAL A 64 14.30 -19.67 -3.94
N MET A 65 13.44 -20.11 -3.01
CA MET A 65 13.05 -19.29 -1.87
C MET A 65 14.28 -19.01 -0.99
N HIS A 66 14.56 -17.73 -0.73
CA HIS A 66 15.70 -17.32 0.09
C HIS A 66 15.43 -17.51 1.60
N SER A 67 14.18 -17.31 2.05
CA SER A 67 13.77 -17.53 3.43
C SER A 67 13.32 -18.97 3.69
N GLU A 68 13.39 -19.43 4.94
CA GLU A 68 12.92 -20.78 5.32
C GLU A 68 11.43 -20.99 5.02
N GLN A 69 10.63 -19.93 5.14
CA GLN A 69 9.19 -19.94 4.91
C GLN A 69 8.70 -18.58 4.42
N PRO A 70 7.56 -18.54 3.69
CA PRO A 70 6.91 -17.29 3.34
C PRO A 70 6.35 -16.60 4.59
N LEU A 71 6.52 -15.27 4.67
CA LEU A 71 5.90 -14.46 5.71
C LEU A 71 4.51 -14.01 5.26
N SER A 72 3.54 -14.11 6.16
CA SER A 72 2.18 -13.66 5.90
C SER A 72 1.56 -12.98 7.11
N ILE A 73 0.74 -11.96 6.85
CA ILE A 73 -0.12 -11.34 7.84
C ILE A 73 -1.57 -11.44 7.37
N GLY A 74 -2.49 -11.57 8.31
CA GLY A 74 -3.93 -11.58 8.06
C GLY A 74 -4.60 -10.27 8.46
N GLN A 75 -5.88 -10.15 8.12
CA GLN A 75 -6.79 -9.12 8.66
C GLN A 75 -6.31 -7.66 8.47
N ILE A 76 -5.75 -7.37 7.31
CA ILE A 76 -5.36 -6.00 6.96
C ILE A 76 -6.62 -5.13 6.86
N SER A 77 -6.76 -4.18 7.78
CA SER A 77 -7.93 -3.29 7.85
C SER A 77 -7.65 -1.93 7.20
N PHE A 78 -8.38 -1.66 6.12
CA PHE A 78 -8.38 -0.39 5.40
C PHE A 78 -9.47 0.58 5.88
N GLN A 79 -10.05 0.32 7.07
CA GLN A 79 -11.07 1.18 7.66
C GLN A 79 -10.47 2.54 8.08
N SER A 80 -11.36 3.53 8.27
CA SER A 80 -10.94 4.82 8.82
C SER A 80 -10.46 4.62 10.25
N LYS A 81 -9.27 5.15 10.56
CA LYS A 81 -8.68 5.11 11.91
C LYS A 81 -8.73 6.46 12.58
N GLU A 82 -8.71 6.49 13.89
CA GLU A 82 -8.57 7.72 14.67
C GLU A 82 -7.13 8.22 14.56
N LYS A 83 -6.96 9.54 14.42
CA LYS A 83 -5.63 10.16 14.25
C LYS A 83 -5.07 10.55 15.62
N VAL A 84 -5.96 10.75 16.58
CA VAL A 84 -5.65 10.96 17.98
C VAL A 84 -6.62 10.08 18.77
N LYS A 85 -6.11 9.35 19.76
CA LYS A 85 -6.92 8.55 20.67
C LYS A 85 -6.30 8.63 22.05
N ASP A 86 -7.09 8.91 23.07
CA ASP A 86 -6.63 9.01 24.47
C ASP A 86 -5.38 9.91 24.62
N HIS A 87 -5.38 11.05 23.92
CA HIS A 87 -4.26 12.02 23.82
C HIS A 87 -2.98 11.51 23.13
N ILE A 88 -3.05 10.35 22.47
CA ILE A 88 -1.94 9.77 21.70
C ILE A 88 -2.10 10.12 20.23
N LEU A 89 -1.11 10.81 19.66
CA LEU A 89 -1.02 11.07 18.22
C LEU A 89 -0.63 9.78 17.49
N MET A 90 -1.52 9.26 16.66
CA MET A 90 -1.28 8.07 15.85
C MET A 90 -0.46 8.43 14.61
N ILE A 91 0.52 7.61 14.23
CA ILE A 91 1.36 7.79 13.03
C ILE A 91 1.43 6.50 12.18
N GLY A 92 1.78 6.63 10.91
CA GLY A 92 1.82 5.52 9.96
C GLY A 92 0.51 4.72 9.92
N ASP A 93 0.62 3.40 9.90
CA ASP A 93 -0.52 2.49 9.76
C ASP A 93 -1.53 2.57 10.92
N THR A 94 -1.13 3.13 12.06
CA THR A 94 -2.07 3.39 13.18
C THR A 94 -2.97 4.60 12.90
N ALA A 95 -2.51 5.58 12.12
CA ALA A 95 -3.26 6.78 11.74
C ALA A 95 -4.12 6.57 10.50
N GLY A 96 -3.69 5.67 9.61
CA GLY A 96 -4.42 5.30 8.41
C GLY A 96 -3.58 4.45 7.47
N LEU A 97 -4.22 3.46 6.87
CA LEU A 97 -3.58 2.54 5.94
C LEU A 97 -4.00 2.85 4.51
N ILE A 98 -3.03 3.05 3.62
CA ILE A 98 -3.26 3.12 2.17
C ILE A 98 -3.21 1.71 1.58
N HIS A 99 -3.99 1.45 0.54
CA HIS A 99 -3.93 0.16 -0.13
C HIS A 99 -2.52 -0.08 -0.72
N PRO A 100 -1.90 -1.27 -0.53
CA PRO A 100 -0.47 -1.45 -0.84
C PRO A 100 -0.14 -1.28 -2.32
N LEU A 101 -1.12 -1.50 -3.20
CA LEU A 101 -1.03 -1.25 -4.65
C LEU A 101 -0.56 0.18 -4.97
N CYS A 102 -0.90 1.15 -4.12
CA CYS A 102 -0.58 2.55 -4.35
C CYS A 102 0.84 2.95 -3.94
N GLY A 103 1.59 2.06 -3.26
CA GLY A 103 3.03 2.24 -3.03
C GLY A 103 3.45 3.43 -2.15
N ASN A 104 2.69 3.78 -1.09
CA ASN A 104 2.97 4.99 -0.30
C ASN A 104 2.92 4.80 1.23
N GLY A 105 2.74 3.58 1.74
CA GLY A 105 2.57 3.33 3.18
C GLY A 105 3.76 3.84 4.01
N MET A 106 4.98 3.48 3.62
CA MET A 106 6.21 3.89 4.31
C MET A 106 6.41 5.42 4.28
N SER A 107 6.20 6.05 3.12
CA SER A 107 6.32 7.51 3.00
C SER A 107 5.26 8.24 3.84
N MET A 108 4.02 7.72 3.91
CA MET A 108 3.00 8.24 4.81
C MET A 108 3.38 8.08 6.28
N ALA A 109 4.01 6.97 6.67
CA ALA A 109 4.51 6.76 8.03
C ALA A 109 5.57 7.80 8.41
N ILE A 110 6.57 8.00 7.55
CA ILE A 110 7.62 8.99 7.77
C ILE A 110 7.04 10.42 7.84
N HIS A 111 6.14 10.76 6.92
CA HIS A 111 5.56 12.10 6.87
C HIS A 111 4.64 12.37 8.06
N SER A 112 3.82 11.41 8.48
CA SER A 112 3.00 11.57 9.68
C SER A 112 3.86 11.72 10.95
N ALA A 113 4.98 10.99 11.05
CA ALA A 113 5.96 11.19 12.12
C ALA A 113 6.55 12.61 12.11
N LYS A 114 6.92 13.14 10.94
CA LYS A 114 7.39 14.53 10.78
C LYS A 114 6.35 15.55 11.26
N LEU A 115 5.10 15.40 10.83
CA LEU A 115 4.00 16.30 11.24
C LEU A 115 3.81 16.32 12.76
N ALA A 116 3.85 15.16 13.41
CA ALA A 116 3.76 15.06 14.85
C ALA A 116 4.98 15.69 15.54
N ALA A 117 6.19 15.40 15.08
CA ALA A 117 7.43 15.91 15.66
C ALA A 117 7.53 17.44 15.57
N GLU A 118 7.12 18.05 14.46
CA GLU A 118 7.12 19.50 14.28
C GLU A 118 6.17 20.19 15.27
N LEU A 119 4.94 19.70 15.40
CA LEU A 119 3.95 20.26 16.32
C LEU A 119 4.40 20.13 17.79
N LEU A 120 4.95 18.98 18.17
CA LEU A 120 5.47 18.75 19.51
C LEU A 120 6.70 19.62 19.80
N THR A 121 7.57 19.82 18.81
CA THR A 121 8.74 20.69 18.97
C THR A 121 8.35 22.15 19.16
N ASP A 122 7.37 22.64 18.39
CA ASP A 122 6.84 24.00 18.55
C ASP A 122 6.21 24.21 19.94
N HIS A 123 5.50 23.20 20.46
CA HIS A 123 4.98 23.21 21.82
C HIS A 123 6.09 23.27 22.88
N LEU A 124 7.02 22.32 22.84
CA LEU A 124 8.05 22.17 23.87
C LEU A 124 9.04 23.34 23.91
N LYS A 125 9.41 23.89 22.75
CA LYS A 125 10.42 24.96 22.68
C LYS A 125 9.85 26.35 22.91
N LYS A 126 8.64 26.60 22.42
CA LYS A 126 8.10 27.97 22.34
C LYS A 126 6.92 28.19 23.30
N GLY A 127 6.40 27.14 23.95
CA GLY A 127 5.21 27.20 24.80
C GLY A 127 3.97 27.71 24.07
N MET A 128 3.98 27.64 22.72
CA MET A 128 3.01 28.36 21.87
C MET A 128 1.67 27.67 21.71
N LEU A 129 1.59 26.38 22.03
CA LEU A 129 0.40 25.57 21.79
C LEU A 129 -0.02 24.88 23.08
N GLN A 130 -1.32 24.72 23.31
CA GLN A 130 -1.85 23.80 24.31
C GLN A 130 -2.02 22.40 23.69
N ARG A 131 -2.09 21.35 24.52
CA ARG A 131 -2.25 19.96 24.05
C ARG A 131 -3.44 19.82 23.07
N ASP A 132 -4.60 20.36 23.43
CA ASP A 132 -5.81 20.23 22.63
C ASP A 132 -5.66 20.92 21.26
N GLU A 133 -4.86 22.00 21.18
CA GLU A 133 -4.54 22.68 19.93
C GLU A 133 -3.60 21.83 19.05
N ILE A 134 -2.62 21.15 19.66
CA ILE A 134 -1.73 20.21 18.95
C ILE A 134 -2.54 19.08 18.33
N GLU A 135 -3.45 18.48 19.09
CA GLU A 135 -4.30 17.39 18.61
C GLU A 135 -5.15 17.84 17.42
N LEU A 136 -5.82 18.99 17.53
CA LEU A 136 -6.65 19.53 16.46
C LEU A 136 -5.84 19.91 15.20
N LEU A 137 -4.67 20.54 15.40
CA LEU A 137 -3.76 20.87 14.30
C LEU A 137 -3.20 19.62 13.62
N TYR A 138 -2.84 18.59 14.39
CA TYR A 138 -2.36 17.33 13.86
C TYR A 138 -3.42 16.65 12.99
N GLN A 139 -4.64 16.51 13.50
CA GLN A 139 -5.75 15.92 12.74
C GLN A 139 -6.00 16.68 11.43
N LYS A 140 -5.99 18.02 11.47
CA LYS A 140 -6.18 18.87 10.30
C LYS A 140 -5.05 18.67 9.27
N ARG A 141 -3.79 18.82 9.68
CA ARG A 141 -2.62 18.66 8.80
C ARG A 141 -2.55 17.26 8.21
N TRP A 142 -2.82 16.23 9.00
CA TRP A 142 -2.87 14.85 8.54
C TRP A 142 -3.95 14.68 7.46
N LYS A 143 -5.17 15.19 7.71
CA LYS A 143 -6.30 15.09 6.78
C LYS A 143 -5.97 15.74 5.43
N GLU A 144 -5.44 16.96 5.45
CA GLU A 144 -5.04 17.72 4.26
C GLU A 144 -3.93 17.01 3.47
N THR A 145 -3.00 16.35 4.17
CA THR A 145 -1.84 15.70 3.55
C THR A 145 -2.18 14.35 2.91
N PHE A 146 -3.02 13.54 3.58
CA PHE A 146 -3.17 12.11 3.24
C PHE A 146 -4.55 11.68 2.75
N SER A 147 -5.63 12.39 3.07
CA SER A 147 -7.00 11.87 2.83
C SER A 147 -7.30 11.60 1.37
N ARG A 148 -6.84 12.48 0.47
CA ARG A 148 -7.01 12.28 -0.98
C ARG A 148 -6.28 11.03 -1.46
N ARG A 149 -5.05 10.79 -0.99
CA ARG A 149 -4.24 9.62 -1.37
C ARG A 149 -4.93 8.32 -0.93
N ILE A 150 -5.41 8.28 0.31
CA ILE A 150 -6.11 7.12 0.87
C ILE A 150 -7.43 6.87 0.13
N LEU A 151 -8.20 7.91 -0.17
CA LEU A 151 -9.47 7.78 -0.89
C LEU A 151 -9.23 7.27 -2.31
N THR A 152 -8.29 7.87 -3.05
CA THR A 152 -7.92 7.42 -4.39
C THR A 152 -7.46 5.97 -4.37
N GLY A 153 -6.62 5.59 -3.41
CA GLY A 153 -6.15 4.21 -3.31
C GLY A 153 -7.28 3.21 -3.06
N ARG A 154 -8.25 3.55 -2.21
CA ARG A 154 -9.46 2.72 -2.00
C ARG A 154 -10.28 2.57 -3.28
N LEU A 155 -10.46 3.64 -4.05
CA LEU A 155 -11.22 3.59 -5.31
C LEU A 155 -10.53 2.71 -6.35
N ILE A 156 -9.23 2.90 -6.58
CA ILE A 156 -8.46 2.09 -7.53
C ILE A 156 -8.49 0.61 -7.15
N SER A 157 -8.34 0.33 -5.85
CA SER A 157 -8.28 -1.05 -5.38
C SER A 157 -9.63 -1.74 -5.49
N GLY A 158 -10.72 -1.06 -5.15
CA GLY A 158 -12.08 -1.59 -5.36
C GLY A 158 -12.38 -1.86 -6.85
N MET A 159 -11.84 -1.06 -7.77
CA MET A 159 -11.96 -1.33 -9.22
C MET A 159 -11.17 -2.57 -9.65
N LEU A 160 -10.02 -2.85 -9.05
CA LEU A 160 -9.19 -4.01 -9.38
C LEU A 160 -9.67 -5.31 -8.72
N GLU A 161 -10.41 -5.22 -7.61
CA GLU A 161 -11.00 -6.41 -6.96
C GLU A 161 -12.14 -7.04 -7.77
N ASN A 162 -12.83 -6.25 -8.60
CA ASN A 162 -13.92 -6.75 -9.44
C ASN A 162 -13.41 -7.03 -10.87
N GLU A 163 -13.58 -8.26 -11.35
CA GLU A 163 -13.04 -8.71 -12.64
C GLU A 163 -13.47 -7.86 -13.84
N LYS A 164 -14.74 -7.41 -13.86
CA LYS A 164 -15.27 -6.59 -14.97
C LYS A 164 -14.65 -5.21 -14.97
N THR A 165 -14.53 -4.58 -13.80
CA THR A 165 -13.91 -3.26 -13.69
C THR A 165 -12.39 -3.32 -13.81
N SER A 166 -11.76 -4.41 -13.37
CA SER A 166 -10.32 -4.64 -13.50
C SER A 166 -9.92 -4.77 -14.97
N SER A 167 -10.62 -5.62 -15.73
CA SER A 167 -10.39 -5.76 -17.18
C SER A 167 -10.61 -4.45 -17.92
N LEU A 168 -11.67 -3.70 -17.62
CA LEU A 168 -11.90 -2.37 -18.19
C LEU A 168 -10.80 -1.37 -17.85
N LEU A 169 -10.36 -1.32 -16.58
CA LEU A 169 -9.30 -0.43 -16.12
C LEU A 169 -7.97 -0.76 -16.79
N LEU A 170 -7.58 -2.04 -16.83
CA LEU A 170 -6.34 -2.51 -17.43
C LEU A 170 -6.34 -2.29 -18.95
N ASN A 171 -7.44 -2.60 -19.65
CA ASN A 171 -7.58 -2.35 -21.08
C ASN A 171 -7.55 -0.85 -21.41
N GLY A 172 -8.20 -0.03 -20.57
CA GLY A 172 -8.16 1.43 -20.68
C GLY A 172 -6.76 1.99 -20.52
N LEU A 173 -6.01 1.51 -19.51
CA LEU A 173 -4.61 1.91 -19.29
C LEU A 173 -3.67 1.42 -20.40
N ALA A 174 -3.92 0.22 -20.95
CA ALA A 174 -3.16 -0.30 -22.09
C ALA A 174 -3.40 0.50 -23.38
N THR A 175 -4.63 0.96 -23.59
CA THR A 175 -5.01 1.76 -24.76
C THR A 175 -4.58 3.22 -24.63
N PHE A 176 -4.63 3.77 -23.41
CA PHE A 176 -4.26 5.14 -23.09
C PHE A 176 -3.18 5.18 -22.00
N PRO A 177 -1.92 4.81 -22.32
CA PRO A 177 -0.82 4.74 -21.35
C PRO A 177 -0.48 6.10 -20.72
N THR A 178 -0.91 7.20 -21.35
CA THR A 178 -0.77 8.56 -20.80
C THR A 178 -1.58 8.78 -19.52
N LEU A 179 -2.64 8.01 -19.27
CA LEU A 179 -3.46 8.06 -18.05
C LEU A 179 -2.74 7.46 -16.83
N LEU A 180 -1.68 6.69 -17.04
CA LEU A 180 -0.91 6.07 -15.97
C LEU A 180 -0.19 7.13 -15.12
N LYS A 181 0.39 8.16 -15.75
CA LYS A 181 1.15 9.22 -15.03
C LYS A 181 0.26 10.02 -14.07
N PRO A 182 -0.93 10.52 -14.46
CA PRO A 182 -1.87 11.15 -13.54
C PRO A 182 -2.30 10.22 -12.40
N LEU A 183 -2.60 8.94 -12.71
CA LEU A 183 -3.04 7.97 -11.71
C LEU A 183 -1.98 7.76 -10.62
N ILE A 184 -0.72 7.59 -11.03
CA ILE A 184 0.43 7.48 -10.13
C ILE A 184 0.60 8.75 -9.30
N ARG A 185 0.47 9.94 -9.89
CA ARG A 185 0.58 11.21 -9.13
C ARG A 185 -0.49 11.35 -8.06
N LEU A 186 -1.71 10.89 -8.33
CA LEU A 186 -2.81 10.92 -7.36
C LEU A 186 -2.55 10.00 -6.15
N THR A 187 -1.81 8.91 -6.36
CA THR A 187 -1.43 7.98 -5.30
C THR A 187 -0.12 8.35 -4.61
N HIS A 188 0.77 9.08 -5.27
CA HIS A 188 2.12 9.41 -4.75
C HIS A 188 2.22 10.73 -3.98
N GLY A 189 1.31 11.68 -4.19
CA GLY A 189 1.29 12.94 -3.45
C GLY A 189 2.58 13.77 -3.54
N LYS A 190 2.71 14.82 -2.72
CA LYS A 190 3.84 15.76 -2.79
C LYS A 190 5.08 15.16 -2.10
N PRO A 191 6.29 15.35 -2.66
CA PRO A 191 7.54 15.06 -1.97
C PRO A 191 7.59 15.73 -0.59
N LEU A 192 8.23 15.05 0.35
CA LEU A 192 8.58 15.66 1.63
C LEU A 192 9.54 16.82 1.36
N MET A 193 9.11 18.04 1.68
CA MET A 193 10.01 19.17 1.75
C MET A 193 10.64 19.17 3.14
N THR A 194 11.96 19.00 3.16
CA THR A 194 12.83 19.15 4.33
C THR A 194 13.00 20.61 4.68
#